data_AF-A0A4Z0AYT3-F1
#
_entry.id   AF-A0A4Z0AYT3-F1
#
_cell.length_a   1.000
_cell.length_b   1.000
_cell.length_c   1.000
_cell.angle_alpha   90.00
_cell.angle_beta   90.00
_cell.angle_gamma   90.00
#
_symmetry.space_group_name_H-M   'P 1'
#
loop_
_entity.id
_entity.type
_entity.pdbx_description
1 polymer ?
#
loop_
_entity_poly.entity_id
_entity_poly.type
_entity_poly.pdbx_seq_one_letter_code
_entity_poly.pdbx_strand_id
1 'polypeptide(L)'
;MLHFHLSDEIIPSGQFFSKPADYLAFCMIGGDVVAVVDVLPHPDRAGFANIDLFATLAKSWPQYIAKYELNGVLAGNTFSSSDISQLREAGVTTFVEHDGKVYMGPGGGITSAGTSLRVGRSSDYLRDTANMLADMVDDPHGQFHVHPVIKAISEPDFMLVLDCRGLCVRENTSQTHFLIKRPVANQEPTRFEAMSDMLVPEWAII
;
A
#
# COMPACT_ATOMS: atom_id res chain seq x y z
N MET A 1 -8.99 5.81 4.78
CA MET A 1 -10.39 5.39 4.89
C MET A 1 -10.76 4.70 3.59
N LEU A 2 -11.36 3.52 3.66
CA LEU A 2 -11.93 2.82 2.51
C LEU A 2 -13.43 3.08 2.51
N HIS A 3 -14.08 2.86 1.37
CA HIS A 3 -15.53 2.92 1.30
C HIS A 3 -16.08 1.70 0.56
N PHE A 4 -17.28 1.28 0.94
CA PHE A 4 -18.01 0.18 0.33
C PHE A 4 -19.37 0.64 -0.13
N HIS A 5 -19.75 0.27 -1.36
CA HIS A 5 -21.09 0.51 -1.86
C HIS A 5 -22.10 -0.36 -1.10
N LEU A 6 -23.14 0.25 -0.57
CA LEU A 6 -24.21 -0.45 0.15
C LEU A 6 -25.38 -0.69 -0.81
N SER A 7 -25.34 -1.83 -1.47
CA SER A 7 -26.41 -2.34 -2.33
C SER A 7 -27.26 -3.37 -1.56
N ASP A 8 -28.57 -3.36 -1.82
CA ASP A 8 -29.51 -4.39 -1.37
C ASP A 8 -29.54 -5.62 -2.31
N GLU A 9 -28.98 -5.49 -3.52
CA GLU A 9 -28.80 -6.62 -4.42
C GLU A 9 -27.65 -7.54 -4.01
N ILE A 10 -27.92 -8.85 -4.06
CA ILE A 10 -26.94 -9.90 -3.80
C ILE A 10 -25.90 -9.92 -4.94
N ILE A 11 -24.62 -9.99 -4.58
CA ILE A 11 -23.53 -10.15 -5.55
C ILE A 11 -23.69 -11.51 -6.26
N PRO A 12 -23.79 -11.54 -7.60
CA PRO A 12 -23.88 -12.79 -8.35
C PRO A 12 -22.69 -13.72 -8.08
N SER A 13 -22.95 -15.03 -8.11
CA SER A 13 -21.88 -16.03 -7.95
C SER A 13 -20.76 -15.81 -8.97
N GLY A 14 -19.51 -15.84 -8.51
CA GLY A 14 -18.33 -15.57 -9.32
C GLY A 14 -17.96 -14.09 -9.50
N GLN A 15 -18.69 -13.17 -8.86
CA GLN A 15 -18.34 -11.75 -8.81
C GLN A 15 -17.90 -11.34 -7.40
N PHE A 16 -17.07 -10.30 -7.33
CA PHE A 16 -16.50 -9.79 -6.07
C PHE A 16 -17.05 -8.41 -5.65
N PHE A 17 -17.61 -7.66 -6.60
CA PHE A 17 -18.05 -6.28 -6.36
C PHE A 17 -19.56 -6.16 -6.52
N SER A 18 -20.19 -5.40 -5.63
CA SER A 18 -21.57 -4.98 -5.81
C SER A 18 -21.67 -3.98 -6.98
N LYS A 19 -22.89 -3.79 -7.48
CA LYS A 19 -23.18 -2.62 -8.31
C LYS A 19 -22.88 -1.31 -7.54
N PRO A 20 -22.65 -0.19 -8.26
CA PRO A 20 -22.70 1.14 -7.67
C PRO A 20 -24.04 1.33 -6.92
N ALA A 21 -23.99 2.06 -5.81
CA ALA A 21 -25.12 2.27 -4.92
C ALA A 21 -25.14 3.71 -4.40
N ASP A 22 -26.32 4.16 -3.97
CA ASP A 22 -26.56 5.52 -3.51
C ASP A 22 -25.94 5.82 -2.15
N TYR A 23 -25.50 4.80 -1.41
CA TYR A 23 -24.87 4.97 -0.10
C TYR A 23 -23.53 4.25 -0.03
N LEU A 24 -22.60 4.87 0.70
CA LEU A 24 -21.29 4.35 0.98
C LEU A 24 -21.12 4.16 2.50
N ALA A 25 -20.67 2.98 2.91
CA ALA A 25 -20.10 2.78 4.24
C ALA A 25 -18.63 3.21 4.22
N PHE A 26 -18.28 4.22 5.00
CA PHE A 26 -16.91 4.67 5.19
C PHE A 26 -16.30 3.89 6.33
N CYS A 27 -15.20 3.18 6.05
CA CYS A 27 -14.63 2.21 6.97
C CYS A 27 -13.13 2.40 7.19
N MET A 28 -12.69 1.99 8.36
CA MET A 28 -11.31 1.66 8.66
C MET A 28 -11.19 0.14 8.71
N ILE A 29 -10.16 -0.39 8.02
CA ILE A 29 -9.92 -1.82 7.94
C ILE A 29 -8.53 -2.08 8.50
N GLY A 30 -8.42 -3.07 9.39
CA GLY A 30 -7.14 -3.53 9.91
C GLY A 30 -7.29 -4.92 10.52
N GLY A 31 -6.34 -5.80 10.21
CA GLY A 31 -6.39 -7.20 10.66
C GLY A 31 -7.71 -7.87 10.28
N ASP A 32 -8.39 -8.41 11.29
CA ASP A 32 -9.70 -9.05 11.23
C ASP A 32 -10.86 -8.10 11.61
N VAL A 33 -10.60 -6.80 11.73
CA VAL A 33 -11.58 -5.80 12.18
C VAL A 33 -11.94 -4.82 11.06
N VAL A 34 -13.25 -4.61 10.90
CA VAL A 34 -13.82 -3.52 10.10
C VAL A 34 -14.56 -2.57 11.04
N ALA A 35 -14.07 -1.33 11.15
CA ALA A 35 -14.72 -0.27 11.90
C ALA A 35 -15.45 0.67 10.95
N VAL A 36 -16.78 0.70 11.05
CA VAL A 36 -17.63 1.62 10.29
C VAL A 36 -17.59 2.98 10.96
N VAL A 37 -17.13 3.99 10.23
CA VAL A 37 -17.03 5.38 10.69
C VAL A 37 -18.37 6.08 10.52
N ASP A 38 -18.95 5.97 9.32
CA ASP A 38 -20.25 6.54 8.99
C ASP A 38 -20.83 5.89 7.72
N VAL A 39 -22.13 6.10 7.49
CA VAL A 39 -22.82 5.74 6.25
C VAL A 39 -23.41 7.01 5.65
N LEU A 40 -22.88 7.41 4.49
CA LEU A 40 -23.28 8.64 3.83
C LEU A 40 -23.82 8.35 2.42
N PRO A 41 -24.71 9.20 1.89
CA PRO A 41 -25.02 9.18 0.47
C PRO A 41 -23.72 9.26 -0.35
N HIS A 42 -23.69 8.60 -1.50
CA HIS A 42 -22.55 8.59 -2.40
C HIS A 42 -22.18 10.04 -2.72
N PRO A 43 -21.05 10.54 -2.23
CA PRO A 43 -20.72 11.94 -2.39
C PRO A 43 -20.27 12.22 -3.83
N ASP A 44 -20.34 13.50 -4.20
CA ASP A 44 -19.53 14.00 -5.31
C ASP A 44 -18.04 14.04 -4.92
N ARG A 45 -17.18 14.55 -5.80
CA ARG A 45 -15.72 14.61 -5.52
C ARG A 45 -15.41 15.34 -4.20
N ALA A 46 -16.09 16.44 -3.91
CA ALA A 46 -15.81 17.25 -2.73
C ALA A 46 -16.25 16.55 -1.44
N GLY A 47 -17.32 15.74 -1.48
CA GLY A 47 -17.73 14.97 -0.31
C GLY A 47 -16.75 13.85 0.09
N PHE A 48 -15.84 13.42 -0.79
CA PHE A 48 -14.73 12.54 -0.38
C PHE A 48 -13.64 13.27 0.43
N ALA A 49 -13.66 14.60 0.44
CA ALA A 49 -12.83 15.45 1.29
C ALA A 49 -13.54 15.87 2.58
N ASN A 50 -14.62 15.18 2.98
CA ASN A 50 -15.40 15.53 4.15
C ASN A 50 -14.58 15.44 5.45
N ILE A 51 -14.33 16.58 6.07
CA ILE A 51 -13.58 16.72 7.33
C ILE A 51 -14.32 16.09 8.53
N ASP A 52 -15.65 15.98 8.47
CA ASP A 52 -16.44 15.40 9.56
C ASP A 52 -16.17 13.90 9.72
N LEU A 53 -15.86 13.19 8.62
CA LEU A 53 -15.41 11.80 8.67
C LEU A 53 -14.10 11.66 9.45
N PHE A 54 -13.19 12.63 9.29
CA PHE A 54 -11.96 12.66 10.07
C PHE A 54 -12.23 12.99 11.53
N ALA A 55 -13.09 13.95 11.83
CA ALA A 55 -13.47 14.30 13.19
C ALA A 55 -14.12 13.11 13.94
N THR A 56 -15.02 12.37 13.27
CA THR A 56 -15.63 11.15 13.82
C THR A 56 -14.58 10.08 14.11
N LEU A 57 -13.65 9.86 13.17
CA LEU A 57 -12.52 8.95 13.35
C LEU A 57 -11.65 9.35 14.55
N ALA A 58 -11.30 10.64 14.65
CA ALA A 58 -10.45 11.19 15.67
C ALA A 58 -11.05 11.06 17.07
N LYS A 59 -12.35 11.35 17.19
CA LYS A 59 -13.11 11.21 18.44
C LYS A 59 -13.27 9.76 18.88
N SER A 60 -13.49 8.86 17.93
CA SER A 60 -13.79 7.45 18.21
C SER A 60 -12.54 6.63 18.50
N TRP A 61 -11.42 6.92 17.81
CA TRP A 61 -10.16 6.18 17.94
C TRP A 61 -8.95 7.13 17.95
N PRO A 62 -8.80 8.00 18.96
CA PRO A 62 -7.69 8.96 19.06
C PRO A 62 -6.31 8.29 19.02
N GLN A 63 -6.18 7.12 19.65
CA GLN A 63 -4.96 6.32 19.64
C GLN A 63 -4.55 5.84 18.24
N TYR A 64 -5.53 5.60 17.36
CA TYR A 64 -5.26 5.18 15.99
C TYR A 64 -4.72 6.32 15.14
N ILE A 65 -5.25 7.54 15.33
CA ILE A 65 -4.84 8.71 14.56
C ILE A 65 -3.59 9.40 15.11
N ALA A 66 -3.21 9.14 16.36
CA ALA A 66 -2.04 9.76 17.00
C ALA A 66 -0.73 9.57 16.21
N LYS A 67 -0.54 8.43 15.53
CA LYS A 67 0.63 8.17 14.67
C LYS A 67 0.70 9.07 13.42
N TYR A 68 -0.37 9.79 13.13
CA TYR A 68 -0.50 10.71 12.00
C TYR A 68 -0.44 12.19 12.43
N GLU A 69 -0.29 12.44 13.73
CA GLU A 69 -0.10 13.78 14.29
C GLU A 69 1.27 14.34 13.87
N LEU A 70 1.28 15.59 13.40
CA LEU A 70 2.49 16.32 13.05
C LEU A 70 3.04 17.05 14.27
N ASN A 71 4.13 16.53 14.83
CA ASN A 71 4.80 17.14 15.97
C ASN A 71 5.49 18.46 15.58
N GLY A 72 5.33 19.49 16.41
CA GLY A 72 5.96 20.79 16.21
C GLY A 72 5.26 21.70 15.18
N VAL A 73 4.09 21.30 14.69
CA VAL A 73 3.26 22.11 13.80
C VAL A 73 2.16 22.79 14.62
N LEU A 74 2.07 24.12 14.50
CA LEU A 74 0.98 24.88 15.11
C LEU A 74 -0.28 24.75 14.26
N ALA A 75 -1.42 24.59 14.92
CA ALA A 75 -2.73 24.68 14.28
C ALA A 75 -2.87 26.03 13.55
N GLY A 76 -3.21 25.96 12.27
CA GLY A 76 -3.49 27.13 11.43
C GLY A 76 -4.96 27.18 11.03
N ASN A 77 -5.26 27.92 9.97
CA ASN A 77 -6.62 27.92 9.40
C ASN A 77 -6.96 26.54 8.83
N THR A 78 -8.12 26.02 9.21
CA THR A 78 -8.66 24.77 8.67
C THR A 78 -9.32 25.04 7.32
N PHE A 79 -8.89 24.30 6.30
CA PHE A 79 -9.52 24.32 4.98
C PHE A 79 -10.90 23.65 5.03
N SER A 80 -11.88 24.18 4.29
CA SER A 80 -13.15 23.49 4.10
C SER A 80 -12.99 22.23 3.24
N SER A 81 -13.96 21.32 3.26
CA SER A 81 -13.97 20.15 2.36
C SER A 81 -13.85 20.54 0.88
N SER A 82 -14.45 21.66 0.48
CA SER A 82 -14.33 22.20 -0.89
C SER A 82 -12.91 22.68 -1.19
N ASP A 83 -12.29 23.41 -0.27
CA ASP A 83 -10.90 23.87 -0.43
C ASP A 83 -9.93 22.69 -0.52
N ILE A 84 -10.12 21.68 0.33
CA ILE A 84 -9.31 20.45 0.32
C ILE A 84 -9.46 19.73 -1.02
N SER A 85 -10.68 19.62 -1.55
CA SER A 85 -10.93 19.01 -2.86
C SER A 85 -10.21 19.76 -3.97
N GLN A 86 -10.31 21.09 -4.01
CA GLN A 86 -9.64 21.92 -5.02
C GLN A 86 -8.12 21.85 -4.92
N LEU A 87 -7.57 21.91 -3.72
CA LEU A 87 -6.13 21.78 -3.47
C LEU A 87 -5.62 20.40 -3.90
N ARG A 88 -6.39 19.35 -3.62
CA ARG A 88 -6.06 17.99 -4.06
C ARG A 88 -6.01 17.89 -5.59
N GLU A 89 -6.97 18.47 -6.30
CA GLU A 89 -6.98 18.52 -7.77
C GLU A 89 -5.77 19.30 -8.33
N ALA A 90 -5.30 20.31 -7.59
CA ALA A 90 -4.10 21.09 -7.93
C ALA A 90 -2.78 20.40 -7.53
N GLY A 91 -2.79 19.15 -7.04
CA GLY A 91 -1.57 18.45 -6.64
C GLY A 91 -1.01 18.89 -5.27
N VAL A 92 -1.82 19.57 -4.45
CA VAL A 92 -1.42 20.08 -3.14
C VAL A 92 -1.91 19.14 -2.04
N THR A 93 -0.99 18.72 -1.16
CA THR A 93 -1.34 17.99 0.06
C THR A 93 -1.81 18.97 1.12
N THR A 94 -2.97 18.67 1.72
CA THR A 94 -3.52 19.40 2.86
C THR A 94 -3.33 18.62 4.15
N PHE A 95 -3.35 19.35 5.27
CA PHE A 95 -3.40 18.80 6.61
C PHE A 95 -4.76 19.10 7.23
N VAL A 96 -5.19 18.22 8.14
CA VAL A 96 -6.45 18.40 8.86
C VAL A 96 -6.11 18.81 10.29
N GLU A 97 -6.72 19.89 10.75
CA GLU A 97 -6.69 20.31 12.15
C GLU A 97 -7.89 19.69 12.89
N HIS A 98 -7.65 19.20 14.09
CA HIS A 98 -8.69 18.73 15.00
C HIS A 98 -8.20 18.85 16.45
N ASP A 99 -8.99 19.53 17.29
CA ASP A 99 -8.70 19.76 18.72
C ASP A 99 -7.30 20.35 18.98
N GLY A 100 -6.89 21.32 18.15
CA GLY A 100 -5.60 22.02 18.28
C GLY A 100 -4.40 21.22 17.79
N LYS A 101 -4.62 20.04 17.20
CA LYS A 101 -3.59 19.15 16.64
C LYS A 101 -3.70 19.09 15.12
N VAL A 102 -2.56 18.93 14.46
CA VAL A 102 -2.49 18.87 12.99
C VAL A 102 -2.12 17.46 12.55
N TYR A 103 -2.86 16.93 11.59
CA TYR A 103 -2.71 15.55 11.12
C TYR A 103 -2.45 15.48 9.61
N MET A 104 -1.60 14.54 9.23
CA MET A 104 -1.38 14.15 7.84
C MET A 104 -2.01 12.78 7.59
N GLY A 105 -2.89 12.67 6.60
CA GLY A 105 -3.63 11.43 6.35
C GLY A 105 -2.73 10.20 6.11
N PRO A 106 -3.21 8.98 6.39
CA PRO A 106 -2.45 7.71 6.38
C PRO A 106 -1.75 7.34 5.07
N GLY A 107 -2.04 8.03 3.97
CA GLY A 107 -1.37 7.88 2.67
C GLY A 107 -0.20 8.84 2.45
N GLY A 108 0.10 9.72 3.40
CA GLY A 108 1.08 10.79 3.22
C GLY A 108 0.67 11.82 2.17
N GLY A 109 -0.63 11.96 1.89
CA GLY A 109 -1.14 12.91 0.90
C GLY A 109 -0.89 12.48 -0.56
N ILE A 110 -0.70 13.48 -1.42
CA ILE A 110 -0.52 13.35 -2.86
C ILE A 110 0.76 14.05 -3.33
N THR A 111 1.24 13.64 -4.49
CA THR A 111 2.31 14.31 -5.22
C THR A 111 1.78 15.50 -6.02
N SER A 112 2.68 16.34 -6.53
CA SER A 112 2.34 17.42 -7.47
C SER A 112 1.75 16.92 -8.79
N ALA A 113 1.90 15.62 -9.12
CA ALA A 113 1.24 14.97 -10.25
C ALA A 113 -0.19 14.48 -9.92
N GLY A 114 -0.70 14.77 -8.71
CA GLY A 114 -2.04 14.34 -8.28
C GLY A 114 -2.13 12.86 -7.89
N THR A 115 -1.01 12.14 -7.83
CA THR A 115 -0.97 10.70 -7.50
C THR A 115 -0.68 10.47 -6.03
N SER A 116 -1.02 9.28 -5.51
CA SER A 116 -0.76 8.93 -4.11
C SER A 116 0.74 8.89 -3.79
N LEU A 117 1.19 9.67 -2.80
CA LEU A 117 2.60 9.69 -2.39
C LEU A 117 3.08 8.32 -1.89
N ARG A 118 2.23 7.63 -1.12
CA ARG A 118 2.54 6.28 -0.62
C ARG A 118 2.72 5.28 -1.77
N VAL A 119 1.82 5.30 -2.76
CA VAL A 119 1.91 4.40 -3.93
C VAL A 119 3.17 4.69 -4.73
N GLY A 120 3.47 5.97 -4.98
CA GLY A 120 4.72 6.37 -5.65
C GLY A 120 5.96 5.83 -4.93
N ARG A 121 6.07 6.08 -3.62
CA ARG A 121 7.18 5.57 -2.80
C ARG A 121 7.29 4.04 -2.81
N SER A 122 6.17 3.33 -2.71
CA SER A 122 6.17 1.86 -2.79
C SER A 122 6.61 1.36 -4.17
N SER A 123 6.18 2.02 -5.24
CA SER A 123 6.58 1.71 -6.61
C SER A 123 8.08 1.94 -6.83
N ASP A 124 8.60 3.08 -6.38
CA ASP A 124 10.03 3.39 -6.46
C ASP A 124 10.86 2.38 -5.66
N TYR A 125 10.43 2.05 -4.44
CA TYR A 125 11.09 1.05 -3.59
C TYR A 125 11.18 -0.32 -4.28
N LEU A 126 10.09 -0.79 -4.88
CA LEU A 126 10.05 -2.07 -5.61
C LEU A 126 10.96 -2.04 -6.83
N ARG A 127 10.93 -0.95 -7.61
CA ARG A 127 11.80 -0.80 -8.80
C ARG A 127 13.28 -0.81 -8.40
N ASP A 128 13.65 -0.04 -7.39
CA ASP A 128 15.03 0.05 -6.93
C ASP A 128 15.51 -1.29 -6.35
N THR A 129 14.63 -2.03 -5.66
CA THR A 129 14.94 -3.37 -5.14
C THR A 129 15.08 -4.39 -6.28
N ALA A 130 14.24 -4.32 -7.31
CA ALA A 130 14.35 -5.18 -8.48
C ALA A 130 15.64 -4.92 -9.27
N ASN A 131 16.05 -3.65 -9.44
CA ASN A 131 17.33 -3.31 -10.06
C ASN A 131 18.51 -3.84 -9.23
N MET A 132 18.48 -3.68 -7.91
CA MET A 132 19.51 -4.24 -7.03
C MET A 132 19.58 -5.76 -7.13
N LEU A 133 18.44 -6.45 -7.24
CA LEU A 133 18.41 -7.89 -7.45
C LEU A 133 19.02 -8.28 -8.80
N ALA A 134 18.71 -7.53 -9.86
CA ALA A 134 19.29 -7.74 -11.19
C ALA A 134 20.81 -7.57 -11.15
N ASP A 135 21.32 -6.48 -10.55
CA ASP A 135 22.76 -6.24 -10.36
C ASP A 135 23.44 -7.40 -9.61
N MET A 136 22.78 -7.94 -8.57
CA MET A 136 23.30 -9.09 -7.81
C MET A 136 23.32 -10.39 -8.59
N VAL A 137 22.33 -10.59 -9.47
CA VAL A 137 22.22 -11.76 -10.33
C VAL A 137 23.24 -11.69 -11.46
N ASP A 138 23.48 -10.50 -12.01
CA ASP A 138 24.43 -10.29 -13.12
C ASP A 138 25.90 -10.24 -12.67
N ASP A 139 26.18 -10.10 -11.37
CA ASP A 139 27.55 -10.14 -10.84
C ASP A 139 28.17 -11.55 -10.98
N PRO A 140 29.19 -11.74 -11.85
CA PRO A 140 29.83 -13.04 -12.06
C PRO A 140 30.55 -13.59 -10.83
N HIS A 141 30.84 -12.72 -9.85
CA HIS A 141 31.44 -13.08 -8.56
C HIS A 141 30.39 -13.11 -7.43
N GLY A 142 29.13 -12.81 -7.76
CA GLY A 142 28.00 -12.77 -6.86
C GLY A 142 27.53 -14.15 -6.40
N GLN A 143 26.67 -14.13 -5.38
CA GLN A 143 26.18 -15.34 -4.69
C GLN A 143 25.49 -16.36 -5.61
N PHE A 144 24.87 -15.91 -6.71
CA PHE A 144 24.18 -16.78 -7.66
C PHE A 144 25.18 -17.55 -8.53
N HIS A 145 26.19 -16.86 -9.07
CA HIS A 145 27.20 -17.46 -9.95
C HIS A 145 28.18 -18.39 -9.24
N VAL A 146 28.41 -18.19 -7.93
CA VAL A 146 29.26 -19.11 -7.14
C VAL A 146 28.55 -20.39 -6.71
N HIS A 147 27.23 -20.48 -6.89
CA HIS A 147 26.47 -21.69 -6.56
C HIS A 147 26.95 -22.88 -7.43
N PRO A 148 27.23 -24.07 -6.85
CA PRO A 148 27.86 -25.17 -7.59
C PRO A 148 27.14 -25.60 -8.87
N VAL A 149 25.81 -25.58 -8.86
CA VAL A 149 24.99 -25.92 -10.04
C VAL A 149 25.10 -24.85 -11.12
N ILE A 150 25.08 -23.58 -10.73
CA ILE A 150 25.09 -22.45 -11.67
C ILE A 150 26.47 -22.28 -12.29
N LYS A 151 27.54 -22.48 -11.50
CA LYS A 151 28.93 -22.41 -11.97
C LYS A 151 29.24 -23.38 -13.12
N ALA A 152 28.47 -24.45 -13.26
CA ALA A 152 28.61 -25.42 -14.35
C ALA A 152 27.93 -24.97 -15.66
N ILE A 153 27.20 -23.85 -15.64
CA ILE A 153 26.44 -23.32 -16.77
C ILE A 153 27.23 -22.17 -17.39
N SER A 154 27.47 -22.25 -18.71
CA SER A 154 28.25 -21.25 -19.44
C SER A 154 27.58 -19.88 -19.46
N GLU A 155 26.28 -19.86 -19.70
CA GLU A 155 25.46 -18.65 -19.85
C GLU A 155 24.16 -18.85 -19.07
N PRO A 156 24.16 -18.65 -17.74
CA PRO A 156 22.95 -18.82 -16.94
C PRO A 156 21.90 -17.77 -17.32
N ASP A 157 20.65 -18.22 -17.45
CA ASP A 157 19.50 -17.37 -17.76
C ASP A 157 18.59 -17.28 -16.54
N PHE A 158 18.58 -16.11 -15.90
CA PHE A 158 17.86 -15.89 -14.65
C PHE A 158 16.55 -15.14 -14.88
N MET A 159 15.53 -15.51 -14.10
CA MET A 159 14.24 -14.83 -14.10
C MET A 159 13.61 -14.78 -12.71
N LEU A 160 12.81 -13.75 -12.48
CA LEU A 160 11.96 -13.66 -11.29
C LEU A 160 10.67 -14.46 -11.55
N VAL A 161 10.36 -15.41 -10.67
CA VAL A 161 9.19 -16.30 -10.78
C VAL A 161 8.44 -16.40 -9.46
N LEU A 162 7.14 -16.70 -9.55
CA LEU A 162 6.33 -17.12 -8.42
C LEU A 162 6.13 -18.63 -8.49
N ASP A 163 6.52 -19.36 -7.44
CA ASP A 163 6.22 -20.79 -7.28
C ASP A 163 5.47 -21.07 -5.96
N CYS A 164 5.12 -22.33 -5.69
CA CYS A 164 4.35 -22.72 -4.50
C CYS A 164 5.05 -22.45 -3.15
N ARG A 165 6.31 -22.02 -3.15
CA ARG A 165 7.06 -21.58 -1.95
C ARG A 165 7.13 -20.06 -1.83
N GLY A 166 6.85 -19.33 -2.91
CA GLY A 166 6.87 -17.87 -2.96
C GLY A 166 7.66 -17.29 -4.13
N LEU A 167 8.14 -16.06 -3.94
CA LEU A 167 8.91 -15.33 -4.94
C LEU A 167 10.33 -15.89 -5.02
N CYS A 168 10.80 -16.26 -6.20
CA CYS A 168 12.09 -16.89 -6.42
C CYS A 168 12.84 -16.22 -7.57
N VAL A 169 14.17 -16.21 -7.49
CA VAL A 169 15.03 -16.11 -8.68
C VAL A 169 15.26 -17.53 -9.19
N ARG A 170 14.89 -17.81 -10.44
CA ARG A 170 15.09 -19.11 -11.07
C ARG A 170 16.12 -19.00 -12.18
N GLU A 171 17.04 -19.96 -12.24
CA GLU A 171 17.87 -20.17 -13.43
C GLU A 171 17.22 -21.24 -14.33
N ASN A 172 17.04 -20.93 -15.62
CA ASN A 172 16.19 -21.70 -16.53
C ASN A 172 16.82 -23.00 -17.05
N THR A 173 18.14 -23.11 -17.14
CA THR A 173 18.81 -24.32 -17.66
C THR A 173 18.77 -25.45 -16.62
N SER A 174 19.14 -25.14 -15.38
CA SER A 174 19.18 -26.07 -14.25
C SER A 174 17.86 -26.19 -13.51
N GLN A 175 16.92 -25.26 -13.74
CA GLN A 175 15.70 -25.12 -12.95
C GLN A 175 16.00 -24.94 -11.44
N THR A 176 17.16 -24.38 -11.10
CA THR A 176 17.51 -24.06 -9.72
C THR A 176 16.73 -22.82 -9.28
N HIS A 177 16.12 -22.89 -8.10
CA HIS A 177 15.31 -21.80 -7.54
C HIS A 177 15.95 -21.29 -6.26
N PHE A 178 16.18 -19.98 -6.21
CA PHE A 178 16.65 -19.24 -5.05
C PHE A 178 15.46 -18.49 -4.46
N LEU A 179 14.91 -19.03 -3.38
CA LEU A 179 13.75 -18.45 -2.70
C LEU A 179 14.12 -17.12 -2.06
N ILE A 180 13.34 -16.08 -2.38
CA ILE A 180 13.35 -14.82 -1.64
C ILE A 180 12.46 -15.05 -0.42
N LYS A 181 13.07 -14.98 0.77
CA LYS A 181 12.37 -15.21 2.03
C LYS A 181 11.28 -14.17 2.23
N ARG A 182 10.26 -14.54 3.01
CA ARG A 182 9.29 -13.58 3.55
C ARG A 182 9.82 -12.97 4.85
N PRO A 183 9.32 -11.78 5.24
CA PRO A 183 9.62 -11.20 6.54
C PRO A 183 9.31 -12.17 7.68
N VAL A 184 10.20 -12.21 8.68
CA VAL A 184 9.98 -12.97 9.91
C VAL A 184 9.39 -12.05 10.96
N ALA A 185 8.35 -12.51 11.67
CA ALA A 185 7.72 -11.73 12.73
C ALA A 185 8.74 -11.23 13.76
N ASN A 186 8.62 -9.96 14.15
CA ASN A 186 9.52 -9.27 15.10
C ASN A 186 10.97 -9.10 14.62
N GLN A 187 11.23 -9.18 13.31
CA GLN A 187 12.52 -8.83 12.72
C GLN A 187 12.34 -7.75 11.65
N GLU A 188 13.30 -6.83 11.56
CA GLU A 188 13.34 -5.86 10.48
C GLU A 188 13.63 -6.58 9.15
N PRO A 189 12.73 -6.50 8.16
CA PRO A 189 12.93 -7.21 6.91
C PRO A 189 14.08 -6.61 6.11
N THR A 190 14.84 -7.48 5.45
CA THR A 190 15.71 -7.07 4.35
C THR A 190 14.87 -6.50 3.20
N ARG A 191 15.50 -5.76 2.30
CA ARG A 191 14.80 -5.19 1.14
C ARG A 191 14.12 -6.26 0.27
N PHE A 192 14.78 -7.40 0.09
CA PHE A 192 14.23 -8.50 -0.69
C PHE A 192 13.06 -9.19 0.02
N GLU A 193 13.12 -9.33 1.35
CA GLU A 193 11.99 -9.85 2.13
C GLU A 193 10.78 -8.92 2.05
N ALA A 194 10.99 -7.60 2.18
CA ALA A 194 9.93 -6.62 1.99
C ALA A 194 9.33 -6.67 0.58
N MET A 195 10.17 -6.78 -0.46
CA MET A 195 9.70 -6.95 -1.84
C MET A 195 8.85 -8.22 -2.01
N SER A 196 9.26 -9.34 -1.40
CA SER A 196 8.48 -10.59 -1.45
C SER A 196 7.10 -10.40 -0.82
N ASP A 197 7.00 -9.68 0.29
CA ASP A 197 5.72 -9.43 0.97
C ASP A 197 4.80 -8.50 0.17
N MET A 198 5.38 -7.47 -0.45
CA MET A 198 4.66 -6.49 -1.26
C MET A 198 4.12 -7.07 -2.58
N LEU A 199 4.84 -7.99 -3.22
CA LEU A 199 4.47 -8.54 -4.53
C LEU A 199 3.60 -9.80 -4.43
N VAL A 200 3.74 -10.56 -3.35
CA VAL A 200 3.09 -11.88 -3.23
C VAL A 200 2.23 -11.89 -1.96
N PRO A 201 0.90 -11.78 -2.06
CA PRO A 201 0.04 -11.92 -0.90
C PRO A 201 0.11 -13.35 -0.36
N GLU A 202 -0.12 -13.53 0.94
CA GLU A 202 -0.02 -14.86 1.60
C GLU A 202 -0.90 -15.92 0.93
N TRP A 203 -2.10 -15.53 0.49
CA TRP A 203 -3.05 -16.44 -0.16
C TRP A 203 -2.64 -16.86 -1.58
N ALA A 204 -1.66 -16.21 -2.20
CA ALA A 204 -1.17 -16.60 -3.53
C ALA A 204 -0.18 -17.77 -3.49
N ILE A 205 0.23 -18.18 -2.29
CA ILE A 205 1.16 -19.28 -2.03
C ILE A 205 0.39 -20.41 -1.34
N ILE A 206 -0.51 -21.09 -2.06
CA ILE A 206 -1.31 -22.24 -1.59
C ILE A 206 -1.19 -23.38 -2.59
#